data_AF-A0A848ZRP5-F1
#
_entry.id   AF-A0A848ZRP5-F1
#
_cell.length_a   1.000
_cell.length_b   1.000
_cell.length_c   1.000
_cell.angle_alpha   90.00
_cell.angle_beta   90.00
_cell.angle_gamma   90.00
#
_symmetry.space_group_name_H-M   'P 1'
#
loop_
_entity.id
_entity.type
_entity.pdbx_description
1 polymer ?
#
loop_
_entity_poly.entity_id
_entity_poly.type
_entity_poly.pdbx_seq_one_letter_code
_entity_poly.pdbx_strand_id
1 'polypeptide(L)'
;AHTDPVGSHAYNDNLSERRAKSTYEYLIDHGVPKEHIVSYKGYGKRKLINHCTSKRDCTDEELELNRRTEFPIIRMKSGRIFSGTSAVTDSSK
;
A
#
# COMPACT_ATOMS: atom_id res chain seq x y z
N ALA A 1 2.82 1.77 3.44
CA ALA A 1 4.05 2.06 4.19
C ALA A 1 4.30 3.55 4.25
N HIS A 2 5.02 4.01 5.26
CA HIS A 2 5.18 5.43 5.58
C HIS A 2 6.60 5.76 6.03
N THR A 3 6.87 7.06 6.17
CA THR A 3 8.12 7.60 6.71
C THR A 3 7.84 8.61 7.80
N ASP A 4 8.89 8.94 8.55
CA ASP A 4 8.92 10.12 9.42
C ASP A 4 9.00 11.42 8.59
N PRO A 5 8.97 12.62 9.21
CA PRO A 5 8.95 13.88 8.47
C PRO A 5 10.31 14.30 7.90
N VAL A 6 11.40 13.57 8.15
CA VAL A 6 12.77 13.99 7.84
C VAL A 6 13.10 13.80 6.37
N GLY A 7 13.72 14.82 5.75
CA GLY A 7 14.09 14.81 4.33
C GLY A 7 12.98 15.30 3.38
N SER A 8 13.24 15.26 2.08
CA SER A 8 12.32 15.80 1.07
C SER A 8 11.08 14.93 0.87
N HIS A 9 10.01 15.50 0.32
CA HIS A 9 8.83 14.72 -0.06
C HIS A 9 9.15 13.65 -1.10
N ALA A 10 9.86 14.02 -2.18
CA ALA A 10 10.21 13.08 -3.26
C ALA A 10 11.03 11.89 -2.75
N TYR A 11 12.00 12.14 -1.85
CA TYR A 11 12.78 11.07 -1.23
C TYR A 11 11.89 10.13 -0.40
N ASN A 12 11.03 10.69 0.44
CA ASN A 12 10.16 9.90 1.31
C ASN A 12 9.06 9.15 0.55
N ASP A 13 8.51 9.77 -0.49
CA ASP A 13 7.55 9.13 -1.39
C ASP A 13 8.21 7.87 -2.02
N ASN A 14 9.42 8.00 -2.58
CA ASN A 14 10.19 6.86 -3.13
C ASN A 14 10.59 5.82 -2.07
N LEU A 15 11.05 6.25 -0.89
CA LEU A 15 11.45 5.34 0.20
C LEU A 15 10.26 4.51 0.68
N SER A 16 9.12 5.16 0.91
CA SER A 16 7.90 4.48 1.34
C SER A 16 7.38 3.50 0.30
N GLU A 17 7.49 3.83 -0.99
CA GLU A 17 7.07 2.96 -2.09
C GLU A 17 7.93 1.69 -2.14
N ARG A 18 9.26 1.84 -2.04
CA ARG A 18 10.17 0.69 -1.96
C ARG A 18 9.90 -0.20 -0.76
N ARG A 19 9.62 0.40 0.41
CA ARG A 19 9.25 -0.36 1.62
C ARG A 19 7.95 -1.14 1.42
N ALA A 20 6.91 -0.50 0.87
CA ALA A 20 5.63 -1.15 0.60
C ALA A 20 5.79 -2.32 -0.39
N LYS A 21 6.55 -2.11 -1.46
CA LYS A 21 6.86 -3.15 -2.45
C LYS A 21 7.63 -4.32 -1.83
N SER A 22 8.67 -4.04 -1.04
CA SER A 22 9.46 -5.09 -0.39
C SER A 22 8.62 -5.94 0.56
N THR A 23 7.73 -5.32 1.34
CA THR A 23 6.79 -6.05 2.20
C THR A 23 5.83 -6.93 1.36
N TYR A 24 5.30 -6.41 0.26
CA TYR A 24 4.44 -7.17 -0.64
C TYR A 24 5.15 -8.39 -1.23
N GLU A 25 6.38 -8.20 -1.73
CA GLU A 25 7.20 -9.27 -2.29
C GLU A 25 7.52 -10.35 -1.24
N TYR A 26 7.88 -9.92 -0.02
CA TYR A 26 8.13 -10.84 1.09
C TYR A 26 6.92 -11.71 1.40
N LEU A 27 5.72 -11.13 1.48
CA LEU A 27 4.51 -11.90 1.78
C LEU A 27 4.22 -12.97 0.71
N ILE A 28 4.39 -12.62 -0.57
CA ILE A 28 4.21 -13.58 -1.67
C ILE A 28 5.24 -14.70 -1.62
N ASP A 29 6.51 -14.34 -1.40
CA ASP A 29 7.61 -15.30 -1.28
C ASP A 29 7.38 -16.29 -0.12
N HIS A 30 6.67 -15.85 0.93
CA HIS A 30 6.32 -16.66 2.10
C HIS A 30 4.91 -17.27 2.02
N GLY A 31 4.34 -17.38 0.82
CA GLY A 31 3.16 -18.19 0.56
C GLY A 31 1.81 -17.48 0.72
N VAL A 32 1.77 -16.16 0.87
CA VAL A 32 0.51 -15.40 0.78
C VAL A 32 0.10 -15.29 -0.69
N PRO A 33 -1.08 -15.80 -1.10
CA PRO A 33 -1.54 -15.69 -2.48
C PRO A 33 -1.67 -14.22 -2.92
N LYS A 34 -1.19 -13.90 -4.13
CA LYS A 34 -1.18 -12.53 -4.65
C LYS A 34 -2.57 -11.92 -4.70
N GLU A 35 -3.57 -12.72 -5.02
CA GLU A 35 -5.00 -12.36 -5.06
C GLU A 35 -5.56 -11.93 -3.70
N HIS A 36 -4.93 -12.31 -2.58
CA HIS A 36 -5.32 -11.87 -1.25
C HIS A 36 -4.75 -10.48 -0.90
N ILE A 37 -3.81 -9.96 -1.70
CA ILE A 37 -3.22 -8.63 -1.49
C ILE A 37 -3.72 -7.68 -2.58
N VAL A 38 -4.70 -6.86 -2.22
CA VAL A 38 -5.38 -5.96 -3.16
C VAL A 38 -4.44 -4.89 -3.73
N SER A 39 -3.53 -4.36 -2.91
CA SER A 39 -2.53 -3.38 -3.34
C SER A 39 -1.43 -3.22 -2.30
N TYR A 40 -0.30 -2.63 -2.70
CA TYR A 40 0.68 -2.01 -1.81
C TYR A 40 0.84 -0.53 -2.19
N LYS A 41 1.17 0.33 -1.22
CA LYS A 41 1.32 1.77 -1.47
C LYS A 41 2.27 2.44 -0.47
N GLY A 42 3.15 3.29 -0.99
CA GLY A 42 3.93 4.27 -0.24
C GLY A 42 3.16 5.59 -0.07
N TYR A 43 3.11 6.11 1.15
CA TYR A 43 2.47 7.40 1.47
C TYR A 43 3.47 8.51 1.82
N GLY A 44 4.76 8.19 1.79
CA GLY A 44 5.83 9.05 2.29
C GLY A 44 5.52 9.58 3.69
N LYS A 45 5.79 10.87 3.88
CA LYS A 45 5.53 11.61 5.11
C LYS A 45 4.17 12.33 5.17
N ARG A 46 3.20 11.92 4.33
CA ARG A 46 1.90 12.63 4.17
C ARG A 46 0.82 12.16 5.13
N LYS A 47 1.10 11.10 5.89
CA LYS A 47 0.17 10.45 6.83
C LYS A 47 0.91 10.20 8.14
N LEU A 48 1.27 11.26 8.83
CA LEU A 48 1.86 11.20 10.17
C LEU A 48 0.78 10.79 11.18
N ILE A 49 1.17 10.03 12.20
CA ILE A 49 0.24 9.53 13.23
C ILE A 49 0.35 10.28 14.56
N ASN A 50 1.33 11.18 14.65
CA ASN A 50 1.56 12.03 15.81
C ASN A 50 1.86 13.46 15.35
N HIS A 51 2.29 14.30 16.29
CA HIS A 51 2.51 15.73 16.09
C HIS A 51 3.84 16.07 15.38
N CYS A 52 4.67 15.09 15.04
CA CYS A 52 6.01 15.33 14.49
C CYS A 52 5.95 15.91 13.08
N THR A 53 6.17 17.21 12.90
CA THR A 53 6.26 17.84 11.57
C THR A 53 7.67 18.00 11.05
N SER A 54 8.66 17.90 11.93
CA SER A 54 10.08 17.97 11.63
C SER A 54 10.89 17.13 12.64
N LYS A 55 12.21 16.99 12.42
CA LYS A 55 13.10 16.30 13.36
C LYS A 55 13.19 17.00 14.73
N ARG A 56 12.94 18.32 14.79
CA ARG A 56 13.15 19.12 16.00
C ARG A 56 11.97 19.05 16.97
N ASP A 57 10.81 18.62 16.48
CA ASP A 57 9.57 18.68 17.24
C ASP A 57 9.35 17.46 18.13
N CYS A 58 10.19 16.42 18.00
CA CYS A 58 9.94 15.09 18.55
C CYS A 58 11.20 14.37 18.99
N THR A 59 11.04 13.38 19.86
CA THR A 59 12.12 12.43 20.20
C THR A 59 12.33 11.39 19.10
N ASP A 60 13.44 10.66 19.16
CA ASP A 60 13.73 9.61 18.18
C ASP A 60 12.71 8.46 18.23
N GLU A 61 12.17 8.17 19.42
CA GLU A 61 11.10 7.18 19.63
C GLU A 61 9.79 7.63 18.95
N GLU A 62 9.43 8.91 19.08
CA GLU A 62 8.24 9.46 18.44
C GLU A 62 8.38 9.50 16.91
N LEU A 63 9.59 9.75 16.40
CA LEU A 63 9.87 9.65 14.97
C LEU A 63 9.75 8.20 14.48
N GLU A 64 10.18 7.21 15.26
CA GLU A 64 10.09 5.78 14.91
C GLU A 64 8.64 5.33 14.73
N LEU A 65 7.70 5.83 15.53
CA LEU A 65 6.29 5.52 15.37
C LEU A 65 5.76 5.84 13.96
N ASN A 66 6.30 6.89 13.30
CA ASN A 66 5.92 7.22 11.92
C ASN A 66 6.59 6.31 10.87
N ARG A 67 7.71 5.64 11.18
CA ARG A 67 8.47 4.74 10.29
C ARG A 67 7.84 3.33 10.22
N ARG A 68 6.53 3.26 9.99
CA ARG A 68 5.75 2.02 10.02
C ARG A 68 5.20 1.56 8.67
N THR A 69 4.80 0.29 8.63
CA THR A 69 4.00 -0.31 7.57
C THR A 69 2.70 -0.85 8.17
N GLU A 70 1.56 -0.46 7.60
CA GLU A 70 0.23 -0.84 8.07
C GLU A 70 -0.41 -1.86 7.11
N PHE A 71 -1.22 -2.77 7.65
CA PHE A 71 -1.89 -3.85 6.92
C PHE A 71 -3.41 -3.80 7.17
N PRO A 72 -4.16 -2.93 6.48
CA PRO A 72 -5.60 -2.89 6.61
C PRO A 72 -6.21 -4.16 6.00
N ILE A 73 -6.97 -4.91 6.81
CA ILE A 73 -7.71 -6.08 6.36
C ILE A 73 -9.10 -5.64 5.90
N ILE A 74 -9.43 -5.91 4.64
CA ILE A 74 -10.73 -5.57 4.07
C ILE A 74 -11.52 -6.82 3.73
N ARG A 75 -12.84 -6.77 3.93
CA ARG A 75 -13.75 -7.81 3.45
C ARG A 75 -14.08 -7.54 2.00
N MET A 76 -13.68 -8.43 1.11
CA MET A 76 -14.13 -8.39 -0.28
C MET A 76 -15.63 -8.75 -0.33
N LYS A 77 -16.45 -7.88 -0.92
CA LYS A 77 -17.81 -8.26 -1.31
C LYS A 77 -17.70 -9.14 -2.55
N SER A 78 -18.20 -10.37 -2.47
CA SER A 78 -18.32 -11.28 -3.61
C SER A 78 -19.18 -10.65 -4.71
N GLY A 79 -18.64 -10.53 -5.94
CA GLY A 79 -19.45 -10.51 -7.18
C GLY A 79 -19.31 -9.30 -8.11
N ARG A 80 -18.42 -9.41 -9.11
CA ARG A 80 -18.73 -9.39 -10.56
C ARG A 80 -17.39 -9.39 -11.33
N ILE A 81 -16.94 -10.58 -11.72
CA ILE A 81 -16.06 -10.70 -12.88
C ILE A 81 -16.97 -10.51 -14.09
N PHE A 82 -16.94 -9.34 -14.73
CA PHE A 82 -17.49 -9.18 -16.07
C PHE A 82 -16.49 -9.83 -17.04
N SER A 83 -16.65 -11.13 -17.30
CA SER A 83 -16.08 -11.74 -18.51
C SER A 83 -16.98 -11.34 -19.68
N GLY A 84 -16.77 -10.13 -20.18
CA GLY A 84 -17.39 -9.64 -21.40
C GLY A 84 -16.76 -10.32 -22.61
N THR A 85 -17.31 -11.46 -23.02
CA THR A 85 -17.29 -11.91 -24.42
C THR A 85 -18.69 -12.41 -24.75
N SER A 86 -19.57 -11.49 -25.14
CA SER A 86 -20.82 -11.81 -25.82
C SER A 86 -20.48 -12.32 -27.22
N ALA A 87 -20.56 -13.64 -27.42
CA ALA A 87 -20.72 -14.21 -28.75
C ALA A 87 -22.21 -14.14 -29.11
N VAL A 88 -22.53 -13.26 -30.06
CA VAL A 88 -23.79 -13.11 -30.80
C VAL A 88 -23.28 -13.05 -32.25
N THR A 89 -23.65 -13.86 -33.23
CA THR A 89 -24.90 -14.50 -33.69
C THR A 89 -24.53 -15.67 -34.62
N ASP A 90 -25.38 -16.69 -34.78
CA ASP A 90 -25.97 -17.04 -36.09
C ASP A 90 -26.93 -18.24 -35.95
N SER A 91 -28.17 -18.06 -36.41
CA SER A 91 -29.13 -19.13 -36.74
C SER A 91 -30.21 -18.50 -37.61
N SER A 92 -29.82 -18.31 -38.87
CA SER A 92 -30.57 -18.49 -40.11
C SER A 92 -32.06 -18.84 -39.97
N LYS A 93 -32.86 -18.00 -40.62
CA LYS A 93 -34.16 -18.34 -41.19
C LYS A 93 -33.99 -19.25 -42.40
#